data_AF-A0A1D7USK1-F1
#
_entry.id   AF-A0A1D7USK1-F1
#
_cell.length_a   1.000
_cell.length_b   1.000
_cell.length_c   1.000
_cell.angle_alpha   90.00
_cell.angle_beta   90.00
_cell.angle_gamma   90.00
#
_symmetry.space_group_name_H-M   'P 1'
#
loop_
_entity.id
_entity.type
_entity.pdbx_description
1 polymer ?
#
loop_
_entity_poly.entity_id
_entity_poly.type
_entity_poly.pdbx_seq_one_letter_code
_entity_poly.pdbx_strand_id
1 'polypeptide(L)'
;MSINSHSVNKELLEKFEFTSDVIKSFVSQSEIPVDFYNKNGQILIHKKSDASEEDITRLQKFESQGIFFLISEKDKIVKNKKPDSIHGREVSFTKLINTDLTIALAREASDLLEELKHFPLNNNHIRKVQKGIDDILVDFKSSSDMELGLVNVIEVMRQAGVRADSEIMTKRTVISMAMKLRGMKALNKAENDLQKTKQLNVMLASYMVDIGKSRMKLPNHSNLRPEEFDYIKNHPIISYLMIGNLTGIDSEVKSAVLNSHRTFRGEGLNNNYPSTNMLIRKLTEYLQKYKDDKTKQTLIEDIQRQIHHLLNSTYTDEDPGIISIAGEFASLSSEQEWRPAYDALTSMKLILNNSFFSYNEKIVRDFFDLMALSLCENQSVLNPGDYIIVVSMDSQRKVHFETCVIKEIYRHQTRPLLERIGTIRPLITNKGKIKIEGYDPHSFREDKRKAVFNLNNSMDPRRVIYIIDPELEPNLFEKVDQNFRGTAPRSVA
;
A
#
# COMPACT_ATOMS: atom_id res chain seq x y z
N MET A 1 -52.18 0.54 33.82
CA MET A 1 -50.82 1.09 33.98
C MET A 1 -49.86 -0.07 34.09
N SER A 2 -49.09 -0.36 33.04
CA SER A 2 -47.98 -1.32 33.09
C SER A 2 -46.88 -0.80 32.18
N ILE A 3 -45.85 -0.19 32.76
CA ILE A 3 -44.65 0.24 32.04
C ILE A 3 -43.75 -0.99 31.91
N ASN A 4 -43.59 -1.48 30.69
CA ASN A 4 -42.61 -2.51 30.35
C ASN A 4 -41.19 -1.97 30.59
N SER A 5 -40.52 -2.43 31.64
CA SER A 5 -39.08 -2.19 31.82
C SER A 5 -38.29 -3.22 31.02
N HIS A 6 -37.65 -2.81 29.93
CA HIS A 6 -36.60 -3.59 29.28
C HIS A 6 -35.36 -3.58 30.19
N SER A 7 -35.25 -4.57 31.08
CA SER A 7 -34.03 -4.80 31.86
C SER A 7 -33.08 -5.72 31.09
N VAL A 8 -31.83 -5.30 30.93
CA VAL A 8 -30.77 -6.08 30.29
C VAL A 8 -30.24 -7.16 31.25
N ASN A 9 -29.87 -8.34 30.73
CA ASN A 9 -29.28 -9.40 31.54
C ASN A 9 -27.96 -8.93 32.18
N LYS A 10 -27.82 -9.14 33.49
CA LYS A 10 -26.66 -8.71 34.29
C LYS A 10 -25.33 -9.32 33.81
N GLU A 11 -25.37 -10.51 33.22
CA GLU A 11 -24.19 -11.20 32.68
C GLU A 11 -23.59 -10.49 31.46
N LEU A 12 -24.34 -9.59 30.83
CA LEU A 12 -23.90 -8.81 29.66
C LEU A 12 -23.34 -7.43 30.05
N LEU A 13 -23.27 -7.13 31.35
CA LEU A 13 -22.90 -5.82 31.88
C LEU A 13 -21.53 -5.85 32.55
N GLU A 14 -20.65 -4.95 32.14
CA GLU A 14 -19.35 -4.72 32.76
C GLU A 14 -19.41 -3.42 33.59
N LYS A 15 -18.77 -3.42 34.77
CA LYS A 15 -18.70 -2.22 35.62
C LYS A 15 -17.85 -1.16 34.91
N PHE A 16 -18.38 0.04 34.77
CA PHE A 16 -17.64 1.17 34.24
C PHE A 16 -16.72 1.74 35.32
N GLU A 17 -15.42 1.87 35.00
CA GLU A 17 -14.44 2.52 35.86
C GLU A 17 -14.24 3.98 35.43
N PHE A 18 -14.49 4.89 36.36
CA PHE A 18 -14.28 6.32 36.13
C PHE A 18 -12.79 6.62 36.13
N THR A 19 -12.24 6.82 34.94
CA THR A 19 -10.93 7.43 34.78
C THR A 19 -11.11 8.88 34.35
N SER A 20 -10.31 9.78 34.92
CA SER A 20 -10.35 11.23 34.63
C SER A 20 -10.21 11.52 33.13
N ASP A 21 -9.55 10.64 32.38
CA ASP A 21 -9.29 10.80 30.95
C ASP A 21 -10.52 10.46 30.09
N VAL A 22 -11.31 9.44 30.46
CA VAL A 22 -12.55 9.09 29.75
C VAL A 22 -13.60 10.17 29.92
N ILE A 23 -13.72 10.74 31.13
CA ILE A 23 -14.67 11.84 31.38
C ILE A 23 -14.27 13.09 30.60
N LYS A 24 -12.97 13.44 30.55
CA LYS A 24 -12.48 14.53 29.69
C LYS A 24 -12.78 14.27 28.20
N SER A 25 -12.70 13.02 27.74
CA SER A 25 -13.08 12.65 26.38
C SER A 25 -14.55 12.97 26.10
N PHE A 26 -15.47 12.56 26.98
CA PHE A 26 -16.90 12.84 26.81
C PHE A 26 -17.18 14.35 26.79
N VAL A 27 -16.50 15.14 27.64
CA VAL A 27 -16.63 16.61 27.64
C VAL A 27 -16.13 17.20 26.32
N SER A 28 -14.94 16.83 25.87
CA SER A 28 -14.37 17.34 24.63
C SER A 28 -15.17 16.99 23.37
N GLN A 29 -15.85 15.84 23.38
CA GLN A 29 -16.66 15.35 22.25
C GLN A 29 -18.14 15.73 22.37
N SER A 30 -18.56 16.27 23.53
CA SER A 30 -19.98 16.56 23.83
C SER A 30 -20.90 15.36 23.56
N GLU A 31 -20.42 14.15 23.88
CA GLU A 31 -21.10 12.89 23.55
C GLU A 31 -20.98 11.87 24.69
N ILE A 32 -22.08 11.15 24.95
CA ILE A 32 -22.15 9.93 25.74
C ILE A 32 -22.39 8.77 24.77
N PRO A 33 -21.37 7.93 24.50
CA PRO A 33 -21.40 6.99 23.38
C PRO A 33 -22.20 5.70 23.63
N VAL A 34 -22.58 5.42 24.88
CA VAL A 34 -23.26 4.18 25.30
C VAL A 34 -24.38 4.46 26.31
N ASP A 35 -25.30 3.52 26.42
CA ASP A 35 -26.24 3.52 27.55
C ASP A 35 -25.54 3.00 28.81
N PHE A 36 -25.76 3.68 29.93
CA PHE A 36 -25.27 3.25 31.24
C PHE A 36 -26.40 2.67 32.08
N TYR A 37 -26.11 1.58 32.77
CA TYR A 37 -27.03 0.76 33.53
C TYR A 37 -26.66 0.71 35.01
N ASN A 38 -27.63 0.39 35.85
CA ASN A 38 -27.37 -0.04 37.23
C ASN A 38 -27.03 -1.55 37.27
N LYS A 39 -26.63 -2.06 38.44
CA LYS A 39 -26.35 -3.49 38.70
C LYS A 39 -27.53 -4.45 38.42
N ASN A 40 -28.73 -3.91 38.18
CA ASN A 40 -29.94 -4.66 37.89
C ASN A 40 -30.33 -4.60 36.40
N GLY A 41 -29.49 -3.98 35.55
CA GLY A 41 -29.72 -3.87 34.11
C GLY A 41 -30.78 -2.86 33.72
N GLN A 42 -31.13 -1.92 34.61
CA GLN A 42 -31.99 -0.79 34.27
C GLN A 42 -31.12 0.37 33.80
N ILE A 43 -31.54 1.03 32.72
CA ILE A 43 -30.84 2.20 32.18
C ILE A 43 -30.93 3.36 33.18
N LEU A 44 -29.78 3.93 33.51
CA LEU A 44 -29.63 5.14 34.31
C LEU A 44 -29.43 6.37 33.43
N ILE A 45 -28.61 6.25 32.38
CA ILE A 45 -28.27 7.34 31.47
C ILE A 45 -28.31 6.77 30.05
N HIS A 46 -28.98 7.49 29.15
CA HIS A 46 -29.02 7.14 27.75
C HIS A 46 -27.78 7.68 27.01
N LYS A 47 -27.34 6.95 25.99
CA LYS A 47 -26.41 7.46 24.99
C LYS A 47 -26.97 8.74 24.38
N LYS A 48 -26.12 9.72 24.15
CA LYS A 48 -26.51 11.08 23.74
C LYS A 48 -25.40 11.74 22.94
N SER A 49 -25.68 12.14 21.71
CA SER A 49 -24.72 12.75 20.77
C SER A 49 -24.49 14.26 21.00
N ASP A 50 -25.29 14.90 21.86
CA ASP A 50 -25.27 16.33 22.19
C ASP A 50 -25.31 16.52 23.73
N ALA A 51 -24.46 15.79 24.44
CA ALA A 51 -24.41 15.80 25.89
C ALA A 51 -23.86 17.14 26.41
N SER A 52 -24.61 17.78 27.30
CA SER A 52 -24.15 18.98 28.00
C SER A 52 -23.13 18.63 29.10
N GLU A 53 -22.34 19.61 29.55
CA GLU A 53 -21.44 19.40 30.70
C GLU A 53 -22.19 18.93 31.96
N GLU A 54 -23.45 19.36 32.15
CA GLU A 54 -24.30 18.88 33.24
C GLU A 54 -24.68 17.40 33.08
N ASP A 55 -24.96 16.94 31.85
CA ASP A 55 -25.25 15.53 31.56
C ASP A 55 -24.04 14.64 31.87
N ILE A 56 -22.83 15.13 31.59
CA ILE A 56 -21.58 14.40 31.86
C ILE A 56 -21.23 14.46 33.35
N THR A 57 -21.50 15.57 34.03
CA THR A 57 -21.33 15.68 35.49
C THR A 57 -22.29 14.77 36.25
N ARG A 58 -23.46 14.44 35.68
CA ARG A 58 -24.36 13.41 36.25
C ARG A 58 -23.71 12.03 36.28
N LEU A 59 -22.86 11.66 35.30
CA LEU A 59 -22.13 10.40 35.33
C LEU A 59 -21.30 10.28 36.61
N GLN A 60 -20.57 11.33 36.98
CA GLN A 60 -19.72 11.36 38.19
C GLN A 60 -20.55 11.16 39.47
N LYS A 61 -21.79 11.64 39.55
CA LYS A 61 -22.66 11.42 40.72
C LYS A 61 -23.02 9.94 40.94
N PHE A 62 -23.06 9.15 39.87
CA PHE A 62 -23.36 7.71 39.93
C PHE A 62 -22.13 6.83 40.14
N GLU A 63 -20.93 7.39 40.19
CA GLU A 63 -19.68 6.67 40.52
C GLU A 63 -19.81 5.90 41.84
N SER A 64 -20.33 6.57 42.88
CA SER A 64 -20.56 5.99 44.20
C SER A 64 -21.57 4.83 44.22
N GLN A 65 -22.45 4.76 43.22
CA GLN A 65 -23.52 3.75 43.12
C GLN A 65 -23.13 2.57 42.23
N GLY A 66 -22.04 2.69 41.47
CA GLY A 66 -21.59 1.70 40.48
C GLY A 66 -22.48 1.70 39.24
N ILE A 67 -21.94 2.20 38.13
CA ILE A 67 -22.59 2.14 36.81
C ILE A 67 -21.95 1.08 35.94
N PHE A 68 -22.74 0.56 35.01
CA PHE A 68 -22.37 -0.55 34.14
C PHE A 68 -22.68 -0.20 32.69
N PHE A 69 -22.02 -0.87 31.75
CA PHE A 69 -22.28 -0.74 30.31
C PHE A 69 -22.29 -2.14 29.68
N LEU A 70 -22.83 -2.24 28.47
CA LEU A 70 -22.86 -3.50 27.73
C LEU A 70 -21.44 -3.90 27.29
N ILE A 71 -21.04 -5.15 27.55
CA ILE A 71 -19.73 -5.69 27.11
C ILE A 71 -19.55 -5.53 25.59
N SER A 72 -20.62 -5.70 24.81
CA SER A 72 -20.61 -5.52 23.35
C SER A 72 -20.33 -4.08 22.88
N GLU A 73 -20.37 -3.10 23.79
CA GLU A 73 -20.15 -1.69 23.49
C GLU A 73 -18.83 -1.16 24.07
N LYS A 74 -17.98 -2.04 24.61
CA LYS A 74 -16.70 -1.69 25.24
C LYS A 74 -15.78 -0.85 24.35
N ASP A 75 -15.72 -1.17 23.06
CA ASP A 75 -14.89 -0.48 22.08
C ASP A 75 -15.29 0.99 21.85
N LYS A 76 -16.53 1.36 22.23
CA LYS A 76 -17.04 2.74 22.14
C LYS A 76 -16.59 3.62 23.31
N ILE A 77 -16.16 3.01 24.41
CA ILE A 77 -15.83 3.68 25.67
C ILE A 77 -14.31 3.76 25.86
N VAL A 78 -13.63 2.64 25.61
CA VAL A 78 -12.21 2.51 25.85
C VAL A 78 -11.49 2.56 24.50
N LYS A 79 -11.20 3.76 24.01
CA LYS A 79 -10.11 3.92 23.04
C LYS A 79 -8.80 3.72 23.79
N ASN A 80 -8.33 2.48 23.91
CA ASN A 80 -7.05 2.15 24.51
C ASN A 80 -5.94 2.99 23.86
N LYS A 81 -5.45 4.00 24.59
CA LYS A 81 -4.23 4.75 24.24
C LYS A 81 -3.04 4.06 24.89
N LYS A 82 -2.56 2.98 24.25
CA LYS A 82 -1.18 2.45 24.22
C LYS A 82 -1.16 1.39 23.11
N PRO A 83 -0.16 1.38 22.22
CA PRO A 83 -0.26 0.57 21.02
C PRO A 83 -0.13 -0.91 21.37
N ASP A 84 -1.09 -1.71 20.95
CA ASP A 84 -0.90 -3.15 20.81
C ASP A 84 0.31 -3.33 19.88
N SER A 85 1.46 -3.68 20.44
CA SER A 85 2.66 -3.92 19.64
C SER A 85 2.40 -5.08 18.69
N ILE A 86 2.63 -4.90 17.40
CA ILE A 86 2.46 -5.98 16.40
C ILE A 86 3.84 -6.51 16.07
N HIS A 87 4.08 -7.77 16.39
CA HIS A 87 5.40 -8.43 16.23
C HIS A 87 6.54 -7.64 16.89
N GLY A 88 6.26 -7.03 18.06
CA GLY A 88 7.22 -6.21 18.80
C GLY A 88 7.45 -4.79 18.25
N ARG A 89 6.64 -4.34 17.29
CA ARG A 89 6.66 -2.97 16.77
C ARG A 89 5.52 -2.14 17.34
N GLU A 90 5.84 -0.99 17.91
CA GLU A 90 4.83 0.02 18.26
C GLU A 90 4.13 0.52 16.99
N VAL A 91 2.80 0.58 17.03
CA VAL A 91 1.98 1.11 15.93
C VAL A 91 1.26 2.35 16.41
N SER A 92 1.36 3.46 15.69
CA SER A 92 0.62 4.68 16.08
C SER A 92 -0.69 4.77 15.31
N PHE A 93 -1.75 5.18 16.00
CA PHE A 93 -3.05 5.53 15.41
C PHE A 93 -3.17 7.05 15.16
N THR A 94 -2.09 7.81 15.34
CA THR A 94 -2.05 9.25 15.08
C THR A 94 -2.13 9.50 13.57
N LYS A 95 -3.06 10.34 13.13
CA LYS A 95 -3.10 10.85 11.75
C LYS A 95 -1.99 11.91 11.62
N LEU A 96 -0.95 11.60 10.84
CA LEU A 96 0.25 12.46 10.73
C LEU A 96 0.13 13.65 9.77
N ILE A 97 -0.82 13.63 8.84
CA ILE A 97 -0.96 14.66 7.81
C ILE A 97 -2.26 15.41 8.02
N ASN A 98 -2.17 16.74 7.89
CA ASN A 98 -3.31 17.63 7.89
C ASN A 98 -4.35 17.16 6.86
N THR A 99 -5.57 16.95 7.35
CA THR A 99 -6.69 16.46 6.56
C THR A 99 -7.05 17.42 5.43
N ASP A 100 -7.00 18.73 5.67
CA ASP A 100 -7.36 19.74 4.68
C ASP A 100 -6.32 19.81 3.55
N LEU A 101 -5.03 19.76 3.88
CA LEU A 101 -3.95 19.71 2.88
C LEU A 101 -4.06 18.45 2.01
N THR A 102 -4.39 17.33 2.66
CA THR A 102 -4.58 16.05 1.97
C THR A 102 -5.76 16.14 0.99
N ILE A 103 -6.90 16.69 1.41
CA ILE A 103 -8.08 16.87 0.56
C ILE A 103 -7.79 17.83 -0.59
N ALA A 104 -7.13 18.96 -0.32
CA ALA A 104 -6.75 19.94 -1.32
C ALA A 104 -5.89 19.32 -2.41
N LEU A 105 -4.84 18.58 -2.02
CA LEU A 105 -3.97 17.90 -2.96
C LEU A 105 -4.72 16.86 -3.81
N ALA A 106 -5.69 16.14 -3.20
CA ALA A 106 -6.55 15.21 -3.93
C ALA A 106 -7.35 15.88 -5.05
N ARG A 107 -7.95 17.03 -4.72
CA ARG A 107 -8.76 17.81 -5.65
C ARG A 107 -7.88 18.36 -6.77
N GLU A 108 -6.73 18.93 -6.43
CA GLU A 108 -5.75 19.39 -7.43
C GLU A 108 -5.29 18.26 -8.36
N ALA A 109 -5.08 17.05 -7.83
CA ALA A 109 -4.73 15.88 -8.64
C ALA A 109 -5.84 15.48 -9.62
N SER A 110 -7.10 15.59 -9.19
CA SER A 110 -8.28 15.30 -10.00
C SER A 110 -8.49 16.37 -11.07
N ASP A 111 -8.41 17.64 -10.68
CA ASP A 111 -8.58 18.79 -11.56
C ASP A 111 -7.52 18.81 -12.66
N LEU A 112 -6.26 18.51 -12.32
CA LEU A 112 -5.20 18.37 -13.30
C LEU A 112 -5.53 17.30 -14.35
N LEU A 113 -5.98 16.12 -13.94
CA LEU A 113 -6.30 15.03 -14.87
C LEU A 113 -7.45 15.41 -15.80
N GLU A 114 -8.44 16.14 -15.29
CA GLU A 114 -9.57 16.63 -16.08
C GLU A 114 -9.13 17.72 -17.06
N GLU A 115 -8.35 18.70 -16.61
CA GLU A 115 -7.79 19.75 -17.46
C GLU A 115 -6.96 19.16 -18.60
N LEU A 116 -6.19 18.10 -18.34
CA LEU A 116 -5.33 17.45 -19.33
C LEU A 116 -6.09 16.75 -20.46
N LYS A 117 -7.39 16.45 -20.29
CA LYS A 117 -8.25 15.97 -21.39
C LYS A 117 -8.46 17.05 -22.45
N HIS A 118 -8.52 18.31 -22.02
CA HIS A 118 -8.85 19.45 -22.89
C HIS A 118 -7.63 20.28 -23.29
N PHE A 119 -6.67 20.46 -22.38
CA PHE A 119 -5.55 21.40 -22.54
C PHE A 119 -4.18 20.71 -22.42
N PRO A 120 -3.15 21.20 -23.13
CA PRO A 120 -1.80 20.67 -22.99
C PRO A 120 -1.20 21.03 -21.62
N LEU A 121 -0.39 20.12 -21.09
CA LEU A 121 0.38 20.34 -19.86
C LEU A 121 1.39 21.49 -20.04
N ASN A 122 1.56 22.32 -19.01
CA ASN A 122 2.51 23.44 -19.03
C ASN A 122 3.23 23.59 -17.67
N ASN A 123 4.24 24.46 -17.61
CA ASN A 123 5.04 24.68 -16.40
C ASN A 123 4.24 25.24 -15.21
N ASN A 124 3.10 25.92 -15.42
CA ASN A 124 2.28 26.40 -14.31
C ASN A 124 1.57 25.25 -13.60
N HIS A 125 1.11 24.24 -14.34
CA HIS A 125 0.55 23.02 -13.74
C HIS A 125 1.59 22.32 -12.85
N ILE A 126 2.83 22.22 -13.33
CA ILE A 126 3.94 21.60 -12.57
C ILE A 126 4.24 22.36 -11.29
N ARG A 127 4.32 23.69 -11.34
CA ARG A 127 4.56 24.52 -10.16
C ARG A 127 3.46 24.37 -9.10
N LYS A 128 2.19 24.27 -9.52
CA LYS A 128 1.07 24.01 -8.60
C LYS A 128 1.23 22.67 -7.88
N VAL A 129 1.48 21.60 -8.65
CA VAL A 129 1.70 20.26 -8.08
C VAL A 129 2.91 20.23 -7.14
N GLN A 130 4.04 20.82 -7.54
CA GLN A 130 5.24 20.89 -6.70
C GLN A 130 4.97 21.64 -5.39
N LYS A 131 4.19 22.72 -5.43
CA LYS A 131 3.80 23.46 -4.23
C LYS A 131 2.95 22.61 -3.29
N GLY A 132 1.90 21.95 -3.80
CA GLY A 132 1.05 21.08 -2.98
C GLY A 132 1.82 19.92 -2.36
N ILE A 133 2.80 19.35 -3.08
CA ILE A 133 3.70 18.33 -2.53
C ILE A 133 4.59 18.92 -1.41
N ASP A 134 5.16 20.10 -1.61
CA ASP A 134 6.04 20.74 -0.61
C ASP A 134 5.27 21.07 0.67
N ASP A 135 4.04 21.58 0.56
CA ASP A 135 3.17 21.89 1.71
C ASP A 135 2.91 20.63 2.55
N ILE A 136 2.62 19.48 1.92
CA ILE A 136 2.44 18.19 2.60
C ILE A 136 3.75 17.67 3.22
N LEU A 137 4.89 17.86 2.55
CA LEU A 137 6.19 17.45 3.09
C LEU A 137 6.58 18.26 4.33
N VAL A 138 6.28 19.57 4.34
CA VAL A 138 6.52 20.44 5.49
C VAL A 138 5.66 20.03 6.67
N ASP A 139 4.36 19.80 6.44
CA ASP A 139 3.42 19.35 7.47
C ASP A 139 3.87 18.02 8.09
N PHE A 140 4.20 17.02 7.27
CA PHE A 140 4.67 15.73 7.73
C PHE A 140 5.96 15.83 8.57
N LYS A 141 6.95 16.63 8.13
CA LYS A 141 8.22 16.83 8.86
C LYS A 141 8.04 17.56 10.20
N SER A 142 6.95 18.29 10.36
CA SER A 142 6.66 19.02 11.61
C SER A 142 6.06 18.14 12.71
N SER A 143 5.67 16.91 12.39
CA SER A 143 4.94 16.03 13.31
C SER A 143 5.85 15.12 14.15
N SER A 144 5.48 14.90 15.42
CA SER A 144 6.27 14.13 16.39
C SER A 144 6.25 12.62 16.17
N ASP A 145 5.25 12.09 15.46
CA ASP A 145 5.02 10.65 15.27
C ASP A 145 5.54 10.13 13.92
N MET A 146 6.42 10.89 13.24
CA MET A 146 6.86 10.67 11.85
C MET A 146 7.26 9.22 11.50
N GLU A 147 7.87 8.50 12.45
CA GLU A 147 8.35 7.12 12.26
C GLU A 147 7.23 6.05 12.42
N LEU A 148 6.18 6.35 13.18
CA LEU A 148 5.16 5.39 13.61
C LEU A 148 3.74 5.70 13.08
N GLY A 149 3.42 6.95 12.78
CA GLY A 149 2.05 7.47 12.65
C GLY A 149 1.50 7.65 11.23
N LEU A 150 1.84 6.84 10.24
CA LEU A 150 1.10 6.94 8.98
C LEU A 150 -0.21 6.16 9.09
N VAL A 151 -1.19 6.70 9.81
CA VAL A 151 -2.59 6.23 9.69
C VAL A 151 -3.15 6.69 8.36
N ASN A 152 -3.85 5.76 7.70
CA ASN A 152 -4.30 5.79 6.32
C ASN A 152 -4.69 7.20 5.84
N VAL A 153 -3.76 7.87 5.14
CA VAL A 153 -4.04 9.02 4.26
C VAL A 153 -5.23 8.68 3.34
N ILE A 154 -5.32 7.41 2.96
CA ILE A 154 -6.43 6.77 2.25
C ILE A 154 -7.78 6.94 2.98
N GLU A 155 -7.84 6.75 4.30
CA GLU A 155 -9.05 6.82 5.12
C GLU A 155 -9.51 8.27 5.31
N VAL A 156 -8.58 9.18 5.61
CA VAL A 156 -8.83 10.63 5.71
C VAL A 156 -9.57 11.14 4.48
N MET A 157 -9.19 10.65 3.30
CA MET A 157 -9.76 11.08 2.03
C MET A 157 -11.03 10.33 1.64
N ARG A 158 -11.16 9.06 2.05
CA ARG A 158 -12.42 8.31 1.93
C ARG A 158 -13.53 9.02 2.72
N GLN A 159 -13.22 9.50 3.93
CA GLN A 159 -14.12 10.28 4.77
C GLN A 159 -14.50 11.64 4.15
N ALA A 160 -13.59 12.23 3.35
CA ALA A 160 -13.81 13.51 2.70
C ALA A 160 -14.63 13.45 1.39
N GLY A 161 -15.13 12.27 0.99
CA GLY A 161 -15.96 12.12 -0.21
C GLY A 161 -15.23 12.37 -1.54
N VAL A 162 -13.89 12.41 -1.54
CA VAL A 162 -13.10 12.50 -2.77
C VAL A 162 -13.14 11.15 -3.47
N ARG A 163 -13.49 11.13 -4.77
CA ARG A 163 -13.47 9.89 -5.58
C ARG A 163 -12.16 9.13 -5.37
N ALA A 164 -12.29 7.87 -5.00
CA ALA A 164 -11.19 6.97 -4.67
C ALA A 164 -10.64 6.30 -5.93
N ASP A 165 -10.50 7.04 -7.02
CA ASP A 165 -10.05 6.50 -8.28
C ASP A 165 -8.61 6.00 -8.14
N SER A 166 -8.27 4.89 -8.81
CA SER A 166 -6.96 4.23 -8.69
C SER A 166 -5.80 5.20 -8.83
N GLU A 167 -5.89 6.19 -9.73
CA GLU A 167 -4.82 7.16 -9.97
C GLU A 167 -4.56 8.07 -8.77
N ILE A 168 -5.61 8.46 -8.04
CA ILE A 168 -5.46 9.27 -6.84
C ILE A 168 -4.92 8.40 -5.69
N MET A 169 -5.34 7.13 -5.60
CA MET A 169 -4.79 6.17 -4.62
C MET A 169 -3.31 5.87 -4.86
N THR A 170 -2.86 5.79 -6.12
CA THR A 170 -1.44 5.61 -6.46
C THR A 170 -0.62 6.76 -5.93
N LYS A 171 -1.02 8.00 -6.25
CA LYS A 171 -0.33 9.23 -5.81
C LYS A 171 -0.21 9.28 -4.28
N ARG A 172 -1.27 8.91 -3.55
CA ARG A 172 -1.30 8.86 -2.07
C ARG A 172 -0.34 7.82 -1.49
N THR A 173 -0.33 6.63 -2.07
CA THR A 173 0.54 5.53 -1.62
C THR A 173 2.00 5.89 -1.86
N VAL A 174 2.32 6.49 -3.01
CA VAL A 174 3.68 6.99 -3.30
C VAL A 174 4.09 8.09 -2.34
N ILE A 175 3.22 9.06 -2.04
CA ILE A 175 3.51 10.12 -1.06
C ILE A 175 3.92 9.50 0.29
N SER A 176 3.13 8.56 0.77
CA SER A 176 3.38 7.90 2.06
C SER A 176 4.67 7.07 2.04
N MET A 177 4.94 6.36 0.93
CA MET A 177 6.20 5.63 0.74
C MET A 177 7.41 6.56 0.69
N ALA A 178 7.35 7.65 -0.07
CA ALA A 178 8.43 8.62 -0.20
C ALA A 178 8.75 9.28 1.14
N MET A 179 7.73 9.55 1.94
CA MET A 179 7.88 10.03 3.31
C MET A 179 8.62 9.05 4.22
N LYS A 180 8.23 7.76 4.25
CA LYS A 180 8.90 6.76 5.09
C LYS A 180 10.30 6.39 4.60
N LEU A 181 10.48 6.21 3.30
CA LEU A 181 11.75 5.74 2.72
C LEU A 181 12.85 6.79 2.79
N ARG A 182 12.47 8.06 2.63
CA ARG A 182 13.43 9.17 2.47
C ARG A 182 13.36 10.21 3.59
N GLY A 183 12.51 9.98 4.60
CA GLY A 183 12.38 10.81 5.81
C GLY A 183 13.31 10.41 6.95
N MET A 184 14.15 9.38 6.79
CA MET A 184 15.13 8.99 7.82
C MET A 184 16.21 10.07 8.01
N LYS A 185 16.68 10.23 9.25
CA LYS A 185 17.56 11.32 9.69
C LYS A 185 18.77 11.53 8.78
N ALA A 186 18.84 12.69 8.13
CA ALA A 186 20.03 13.17 7.42
C ALA A 186 21.10 13.61 8.42
N LEU A 187 22.38 13.31 8.14
CA LEU A 187 23.49 13.66 9.04
C LEU A 187 23.90 15.12 8.91
N ASN A 188 23.60 15.74 7.76
CA ASN A 188 23.92 17.14 7.47
C ASN A 188 22.87 17.79 6.54
N LYS A 189 22.99 19.11 6.36
CA LYS A 189 22.07 19.92 5.55
C LYS A 189 22.07 19.51 4.07
N ALA A 190 23.23 19.23 3.48
CA ALA A 190 23.34 18.84 2.08
C ALA A 190 22.64 17.50 1.79
N GLU A 191 22.76 16.54 2.70
CA GLU A 191 22.01 15.29 2.64
C GLU A 191 20.50 15.50 2.79
N ASN A 192 20.08 16.39 3.68
CA ASN A 192 18.66 16.71 3.84
C ASN A 192 18.08 17.33 2.57
N ASP A 193 18.80 18.26 1.95
CA ASP A 193 18.39 18.87 0.68
C ASP A 193 18.31 17.82 -0.44
N LEU A 194 19.30 16.92 -0.53
CA LEU A 194 19.29 15.81 -1.48
C LEU A 194 18.09 14.87 -1.26
N GLN A 195 17.78 14.51 -0.01
CA GLN A 195 16.63 13.65 0.30
C GLN A 195 15.31 14.36 -0.02
N LYS A 196 15.20 15.67 0.26
CA LYS A 196 14.04 16.47 -0.11
C LYS A 196 13.83 16.46 -1.62
N THR A 197 14.88 16.66 -2.42
CA THR A 197 14.81 16.59 -3.88
C THR A 197 14.34 15.21 -4.35
N LYS A 198 14.90 14.13 -3.77
CA LYS A 198 14.47 12.76 -4.10
C LYS A 198 13.01 12.50 -3.72
N GLN A 199 12.53 13.01 -2.59
CA GLN A 199 11.11 12.93 -2.20
C GLN A 199 10.22 13.64 -3.21
N LEU A 200 10.56 14.88 -3.54
CA LEU A 200 9.84 15.67 -4.52
C LEU A 200 9.82 14.99 -5.89
N ASN A 201 10.93 14.42 -6.34
CA ASN A 201 11.05 13.79 -7.66
C ASN A 201 10.14 12.56 -7.79
N VAL A 202 10.14 11.64 -6.81
CA VAL A 202 9.28 10.45 -6.88
C VAL A 202 7.79 10.82 -6.73
N MET A 203 7.47 11.80 -5.88
CA MET A 203 6.11 12.31 -5.73
C MET A 203 5.63 12.98 -7.03
N LEU A 204 6.42 13.88 -7.62
CA LEU A 204 6.09 14.52 -8.89
C LEU A 204 5.97 13.49 -10.03
N ALA A 205 6.87 12.49 -10.07
CA ALA A 205 6.77 11.41 -11.04
C ALA A 205 5.43 10.68 -10.92
N SER A 206 4.96 10.37 -9.70
CA SER A 206 3.65 9.73 -9.51
C SER A 206 2.46 10.55 -10.03
N TYR A 207 2.58 11.89 -10.04
CA TYR A 207 1.56 12.77 -10.62
C TYR A 207 1.58 12.77 -12.14
N MET A 208 2.75 12.58 -12.72
CA MET A 208 2.98 12.59 -14.16
C MET A 208 2.87 11.20 -14.80
N VAL A 209 2.89 10.14 -13.99
CA VAL A 209 2.57 8.79 -14.43
C VAL A 209 1.11 8.75 -14.87
N ASP A 210 0.82 7.96 -15.90
CA ASP A 210 -0.51 7.74 -16.44
C ASP A 210 -1.23 8.97 -17.03
N ILE A 211 -0.67 10.18 -16.99
CA ILE A 211 -1.30 11.36 -17.63
C ILE A 211 -1.54 11.16 -19.12
N GLY A 212 -0.77 10.30 -19.78
CA GLY A 212 -0.99 9.91 -21.17
C GLY A 212 -2.33 9.23 -21.40
N LYS A 213 -2.90 8.56 -20.39
CA LYS A 213 -4.24 7.95 -20.46
C LYS A 213 -5.33 8.98 -20.72
N SER A 214 -5.18 10.22 -20.25
CA SER A 214 -6.11 11.32 -20.55
C SER A 214 -6.25 11.63 -22.04
N ARG A 215 -5.26 11.21 -22.85
CA ARG A 215 -5.22 11.39 -24.31
C ARG A 215 -5.45 10.10 -25.08
N MET A 216 -5.72 8.98 -24.39
CA MET A 216 -5.92 7.67 -24.99
C MET A 216 -7.39 7.25 -24.94
N LYS A 217 -7.84 6.48 -25.93
CA LYS A 217 -9.15 5.82 -25.91
C LYS A 217 -8.98 4.43 -25.31
N LEU A 218 -8.98 4.35 -23.99
CA LEU A 218 -8.75 3.09 -23.28
C LEU A 218 -9.97 2.16 -23.42
N PRO A 219 -9.77 0.85 -23.65
CA PRO A 219 -10.85 -0.13 -23.56
C PRO A 219 -11.41 -0.21 -22.13
N ASN A 220 -12.70 -0.46 -22.00
CA ASN A 220 -13.45 -0.49 -20.73
C ASN A 220 -14.00 -1.89 -20.40
N HIS A 221 -13.32 -2.95 -20.82
CA HIS A 221 -13.76 -4.33 -20.60
C HIS A 221 -12.60 -5.25 -20.19
N SER A 222 -12.94 -6.38 -19.57
CA SER A 222 -12.00 -7.47 -19.30
C SER A 222 -11.63 -8.25 -20.57
N ASN A 223 -10.56 -9.06 -20.51
CA ASN A 223 -10.10 -9.93 -21.60
C ASN A 223 -9.74 -9.17 -22.89
N LEU A 224 -8.88 -8.15 -22.74
CA LEU A 224 -8.37 -7.35 -23.83
C LEU A 224 -7.75 -8.22 -24.92
N ARG A 225 -7.99 -7.85 -26.18
CA ARG A 225 -7.29 -8.42 -27.33
C ARG A 225 -5.81 -8.05 -27.26
N PRO A 226 -4.91 -8.86 -27.86
CA PRO A 226 -3.48 -8.54 -27.91
C PRO A 226 -3.18 -7.13 -28.42
N GLU A 227 -3.93 -6.65 -29.42
CA GLU A 227 -3.76 -5.31 -30.00
C GLU A 227 -4.20 -4.19 -29.05
N GLU A 228 -5.26 -4.41 -28.28
CA GLU A 228 -5.73 -3.48 -27.24
C GLU A 228 -4.72 -3.39 -26.11
N PHE A 229 -4.18 -4.53 -25.70
CA PHE A 229 -3.14 -4.59 -24.69
C PHE A 229 -1.87 -3.87 -25.15
N ASP A 230 -1.44 -4.08 -26.40
CA ASP A 230 -0.30 -3.37 -26.99
C ASP A 230 -0.55 -1.87 -27.15
N TYR A 231 -1.79 -1.44 -27.40
CA TYR A 231 -2.16 -0.03 -27.39
C TYR A 231 -1.96 0.59 -26.00
N ILE A 232 -2.47 -0.07 -24.95
CA ILE A 232 -2.33 0.40 -23.55
C ILE A 232 -0.87 0.51 -23.13
N LYS A 233 0.01 -0.42 -23.56
CA LYS A 233 1.45 -0.38 -23.26
C LYS A 233 2.17 0.89 -23.73
N ASN A 234 1.56 1.72 -24.60
CA ASN A 234 2.16 2.97 -25.04
C ASN A 234 1.95 4.14 -24.05
N HIS A 235 1.06 4.02 -23.06
CA HIS A 235 0.77 5.12 -22.14
C HIS A 235 2.00 5.68 -21.38
N PRO A 236 3.04 4.89 -21.00
CA PRO A 236 4.23 5.45 -20.34
C PRO A 236 5.03 6.35 -21.29
N ILE A 237 5.13 5.96 -22.57
CA ILE A 237 5.80 6.74 -23.61
C ILE A 237 5.04 8.04 -23.86
N ILE A 238 3.70 7.97 -23.97
CA ILE A 238 2.85 9.15 -24.16
C ILE A 238 2.98 10.10 -22.98
N SER A 239 2.91 9.57 -21.75
CA SER A 239 3.08 10.36 -20.51
C SER A 239 4.44 11.06 -20.48
N TYR A 240 5.52 10.33 -20.82
CA TYR A 240 6.86 10.91 -20.96
C TYR A 240 6.92 12.02 -22.01
N LEU A 241 6.35 11.82 -23.19
CA LEU A 241 6.37 12.83 -24.26
C LEU A 241 5.57 14.09 -23.90
N MET A 242 4.56 13.98 -23.05
CA MET A 242 3.82 15.13 -22.52
C MET A 242 4.66 16.02 -21.58
N ILE A 243 5.65 15.43 -20.89
CA ILE A 243 6.54 16.16 -19.96
C ILE A 243 7.94 16.42 -20.51
N GLY A 244 8.35 15.75 -21.59
CA GLY A 244 9.73 15.74 -22.07
C GLY A 244 10.28 17.14 -22.41
N ASN A 245 9.43 18.03 -22.91
CA ASN A 245 9.78 19.41 -23.26
C ASN A 245 9.70 20.40 -22.07
N LEU A 246 9.26 19.96 -20.89
CA LEU A 246 9.14 20.82 -19.72
C LEU A 246 10.50 20.92 -19.02
N THR A 247 11.03 22.14 -18.92
CA THR A 247 12.32 22.44 -18.27
C THR A 247 12.23 22.46 -16.74
N GLY A 248 11.02 22.63 -16.19
CA GLY A 248 10.79 22.59 -14.73
C GLY A 248 10.71 21.17 -14.15
N ILE A 249 10.98 20.14 -14.95
CA ILE A 249 10.94 18.73 -14.53
C ILE A 249 12.31 18.12 -14.76
N ASP A 250 12.87 17.57 -13.68
CA ASP A 250 14.16 16.89 -13.71
C ASP A 250 14.14 15.64 -14.59
N SER A 251 15.29 15.32 -15.16
CA SER A 251 15.43 14.16 -16.04
C SER A 251 15.17 12.83 -15.31
N GLU A 252 15.44 12.77 -14.01
CA GLU A 252 15.12 11.61 -13.16
C GLU A 252 13.61 11.36 -13.10
N VAL A 253 12.81 12.42 -12.93
CA VAL A 253 11.33 12.34 -12.93
C VAL A 253 10.84 11.82 -14.27
N LYS A 254 11.38 12.34 -15.37
CA LYS A 254 11.03 11.89 -16.72
C LYS A 254 11.40 10.42 -16.94
N SER A 255 12.54 9.99 -16.41
CA SER A 255 12.98 8.60 -16.47
C SER A 255 12.06 7.68 -15.66
N ALA A 256 11.63 8.11 -14.46
CA ALA A 256 10.69 7.38 -13.63
C ALA A 256 9.32 7.22 -14.30
N VAL A 257 8.80 8.28 -14.94
CA VAL A 257 7.53 8.25 -15.70
C VAL A 257 7.62 7.27 -16.87
N LEU A 258 8.69 7.35 -17.67
CA LEU A 258 8.92 6.48 -18.83
C LEU A 258 9.03 5.00 -18.44
N ASN A 259 9.65 4.72 -17.29
CA ASN A 259 9.93 3.37 -16.81
C ASN A 259 8.97 2.89 -15.71
N SER A 260 7.85 3.56 -15.47
CA SER A 260 6.93 3.30 -14.35
C SER A 260 6.32 1.89 -14.29
N HIS A 261 6.38 1.10 -15.37
CA HIS A 261 5.98 -0.32 -15.41
C HIS A 261 7.19 -1.30 -15.50
N ARG A 262 8.41 -0.77 -15.43
CA ARG A 262 9.70 -1.48 -15.52
C ARG A 262 10.47 -1.31 -14.22
N THR A 263 10.18 -2.18 -13.28
CA THR A 263 10.66 -2.15 -11.89
C THR A 263 12.03 -2.79 -11.69
N PHE A 264 12.63 -3.36 -12.73
CA PHE A 264 14.00 -3.88 -12.77
C PHE A 264 14.83 -3.12 -13.80
N ARG A 265 16.16 -3.22 -13.73
CA ARG A 265 17.04 -2.71 -14.80
C ARG A 265 17.32 -3.78 -15.85
N GLY A 266 17.62 -3.33 -17.07
CA GLY A 266 18.03 -4.20 -18.18
C GLY A 266 16.89 -5.00 -18.82
N GLU A 267 17.29 -6.07 -19.49
CA GLU A 267 16.40 -7.01 -20.19
C GLU A 267 16.33 -8.34 -19.41
N GLY A 268 15.13 -8.89 -19.30
CA GLY A 268 14.89 -10.17 -18.64
C GLY A 268 13.41 -10.56 -18.68
N LEU A 269 13.09 -11.69 -18.03
CA LEU A 269 11.70 -12.11 -17.80
C LEU A 269 10.96 -11.19 -16.81
N ASN A 270 11.70 -10.29 -16.18
CA ASN A 270 11.23 -9.22 -15.34
C ASN A 270 11.21 -7.93 -16.19
N ASN A 271 10.18 -7.08 -16.08
CA ASN A 271 9.87 -5.95 -17.00
C ASN A 271 9.20 -6.35 -18.33
N ASN A 272 8.10 -7.08 -18.24
CA ASN A 272 7.43 -7.64 -19.41
C ASN A 272 6.78 -6.60 -20.34
N TYR A 273 6.63 -5.34 -19.90
CA TYR A 273 6.27 -4.23 -20.78
C TYR A 273 6.55 -2.84 -20.14
N PRO A 274 6.75 -1.80 -20.97
CA PRO A 274 7.21 -1.90 -22.35
C PRO A 274 8.63 -2.50 -22.40
N SER A 275 9.00 -3.20 -23.46
CA SER A 275 10.36 -3.73 -23.59
C SER A 275 11.37 -2.60 -23.86
N THR A 276 12.63 -2.78 -23.45
CA THR A 276 13.71 -1.79 -23.70
C THR A 276 13.82 -1.46 -25.19
N ASN A 277 13.81 -2.48 -26.04
CA ASN A 277 13.86 -2.33 -27.50
C ASN A 277 12.68 -1.53 -28.05
N MET A 278 11.47 -1.75 -27.52
CA MET A 278 10.30 -0.97 -27.91
C MET A 278 10.44 0.50 -27.53
N LEU A 279 10.92 0.79 -26.32
CA LEU A 279 11.18 2.16 -25.86
C LEU A 279 12.21 2.85 -26.76
N ILE A 280 13.37 2.23 -26.96
CA ILE A 280 14.46 2.79 -27.79
C ILE A 280 13.97 3.05 -29.20
N ARG A 281 13.27 2.09 -29.82
CA ARG A 281 12.70 2.25 -31.17
C ARG A 281 11.76 3.44 -31.23
N LYS A 282 10.78 3.52 -30.31
CA LYS A 282 9.79 4.61 -30.29
C LYS A 282 10.43 5.97 -30.05
N LEU A 283 11.35 6.06 -29.08
CA LEU A 283 12.09 7.29 -28.81
C LEU A 283 12.93 7.72 -30.01
N THR A 284 13.55 6.77 -30.73
CA THR A 284 14.30 7.05 -31.96
C THR A 284 13.40 7.54 -33.09
N GLU A 285 12.21 6.97 -33.26
CA GLU A 285 11.20 7.46 -34.21
C GLU A 285 10.84 8.93 -33.93
N TYR A 286 10.60 9.28 -32.65
CA TYR A 286 10.31 10.66 -32.26
C TYR A 286 11.52 11.60 -32.41
N LEU A 287 12.73 11.12 -32.10
CA LEU A 287 13.97 11.87 -32.30
C LEU A 287 14.13 12.25 -33.78
N GLN A 288 13.95 11.28 -34.68
CA GLN A 288 14.05 11.52 -36.13
C GLN A 288 12.95 12.44 -36.65
N LYS A 289 11.74 12.31 -36.11
CA LYS A 289 10.61 13.18 -36.47
C LYS A 289 10.85 14.64 -36.12
N TYR A 290 11.48 14.92 -34.98
CA TYR A 290 11.67 16.28 -34.47
C TYR A 290 13.06 16.86 -34.69
N LYS A 291 13.99 16.10 -35.29
CA LYS A 291 15.41 16.50 -35.42
C LYS A 291 15.66 17.91 -35.98
N ASP A 292 14.78 18.37 -36.88
CA ASP A 292 14.90 19.67 -37.55
C ASP A 292 14.01 20.77 -36.91
N ASP A 293 13.21 20.43 -35.90
CA ASP A 293 12.30 21.35 -35.20
C ASP A 293 13.02 22.05 -34.02
N LYS A 294 13.46 23.30 -34.27
CA LYS A 294 14.13 24.13 -33.26
C LYS A 294 13.28 24.37 -32.00
N THR A 295 11.95 24.29 -32.10
CA THR A 295 11.06 24.48 -30.93
C THR A 295 11.04 23.27 -30.00
N LYS A 296 11.60 22.13 -30.44
CA LYS A 296 11.66 20.86 -29.71
C LYS A 296 13.06 20.50 -29.24
N GLN A 297 14.00 21.44 -29.26
CA GLN A 297 15.40 21.19 -28.88
C GLN A 297 15.54 20.56 -27.48
N THR A 298 14.80 21.06 -26.49
CA THR A 298 14.79 20.50 -25.12
C THR A 298 14.29 19.05 -25.10
N LEU A 299 13.23 18.74 -25.86
CA LEU A 299 12.70 17.38 -25.98
C LEU A 299 13.72 16.45 -26.66
N ILE A 300 14.38 16.91 -27.72
CA ILE A 300 15.39 16.14 -28.48
C ILE A 300 16.56 15.75 -27.55
N GLU A 301 17.10 16.72 -26.81
CA GLU A 301 18.18 16.49 -25.86
C GLU A 301 17.79 15.51 -24.74
N ASP A 302 16.57 15.63 -24.21
CA ASP A 302 16.08 14.71 -23.19
C ASP A 302 15.86 13.29 -23.76
N ILE A 303 15.30 13.16 -24.96
CA ILE A 303 15.14 11.86 -25.64
C ILE A 303 16.50 11.17 -25.83
N GLN A 304 17.52 11.90 -26.28
CA GLN A 304 18.87 11.36 -26.42
C GLN A 304 19.42 10.86 -25.09
N ARG A 305 19.20 11.62 -24.01
CA ARG A 305 19.60 11.24 -22.66
C ARG A 305 18.86 9.99 -22.18
N GLN A 306 17.55 9.88 -22.39
CA GLN A 306 16.78 8.68 -22.03
C GLN A 306 17.22 7.46 -22.84
N ILE A 307 17.48 7.59 -24.14
CA ILE A 307 18.03 6.51 -24.97
C ILE A 307 19.38 6.04 -24.41
N HIS A 308 20.27 6.97 -24.04
CA HIS A 308 21.55 6.63 -23.42
C HIS A 308 21.36 5.88 -22.09
N HIS A 309 20.42 6.31 -21.23
CA HIS A 309 20.10 5.63 -19.99
C HIS A 309 19.55 4.21 -20.21
N LEU A 310 18.71 4.01 -21.23
CA LEU A 310 18.15 2.71 -21.58
C LEU A 310 19.21 1.75 -22.12
N LEU A 311 20.10 2.22 -23.00
CA LEU A 311 21.18 1.41 -23.57
C LEU A 311 22.20 0.98 -22.52
N ASN A 312 22.56 1.89 -21.61
CA ASN A 312 23.60 1.64 -20.61
C ASN A 312 23.06 1.17 -19.26
N SER A 313 21.74 1.04 -19.10
CA SER A 313 21.07 0.67 -17.85
C SER A 313 21.49 1.53 -16.64
N THR A 314 21.68 2.84 -16.87
CA THR A 314 22.20 3.77 -15.85
C THR A 314 21.13 4.50 -15.04
N TYR A 315 19.83 4.32 -15.36
CA TYR A 315 18.73 4.87 -14.56
C TYR A 315 18.51 4.07 -13.27
N THR A 316 17.84 4.68 -12.29
CA THR A 316 17.45 4.01 -11.04
C THR A 316 16.11 3.29 -11.21
N ASP A 317 16.03 2.06 -10.71
CA ASP A 317 14.81 1.25 -10.68
C ASP A 317 13.98 1.45 -9.41
N GLU A 318 14.51 2.21 -8.45
CA GLU A 318 13.84 2.46 -7.17
C GLU A 318 12.55 3.27 -7.34
N ASP A 319 12.61 4.44 -8.01
CA ASP A 319 11.43 5.29 -8.22
C ASP A 319 10.36 4.60 -9.08
N PRO A 320 10.71 3.99 -10.24
CA PRO A 320 9.78 3.11 -10.96
C PRO A 320 9.16 2.01 -10.09
N GLY A 321 9.97 1.34 -9.27
CA GLY A 321 9.53 0.28 -8.37
C GLY A 321 8.50 0.77 -7.34
N ILE A 322 8.78 1.91 -6.68
CA ILE A 322 7.88 2.55 -5.72
C ILE A 322 6.55 2.93 -6.38
N ILE A 323 6.61 3.58 -7.54
CA ILE A 323 5.42 4.00 -8.28
C ILE A 323 4.59 2.79 -8.72
N SER A 324 5.25 1.77 -9.26
CA SER A 324 4.58 0.58 -9.78
C SER A 324 3.87 -0.22 -8.69
N ILE A 325 4.55 -0.50 -7.56
CA ILE A 325 3.95 -1.27 -6.46
C ILE A 325 2.82 -0.51 -5.77
N ALA A 326 2.98 0.82 -5.62
CA ALA A 326 1.93 1.71 -5.13
C ALA A 326 0.73 1.73 -6.08
N GLY A 327 0.98 1.73 -7.39
CA GLY A 327 -0.05 1.67 -8.42
C GLY A 327 -0.81 0.34 -8.45
N GLU A 328 -0.12 -0.78 -8.26
CA GLU A 328 -0.77 -2.10 -8.16
C GLU A 328 -1.64 -2.18 -6.90
N PHE A 329 -1.15 -1.71 -5.74
CA PHE A 329 -1.97 -1.62 -4.52
C PHE A 329 -3.20 -0.75 -4.70
N ALA A 330 -3.02 0.44 -5.26
CA ALA A 330 -4.11 1.37 -5.54
C ALA A 330 -5.14 0.77 -6.49
N SER A 331 -4.72 0.09 -7.55
CA SER A 331 -5.63 -0.58 -8.49
C SER A 331 -6.39 -1.71 -7.80
N LEU A 332 -5.72 -2.56 -7.01
CA LEU A 332 -6.35 -3.68 -6.31
C LEU A 332 -7.40 -3.22 -5.28
N SER A 333 -7.08 -2.17 -4.52
CA SER A 333 -7.90 -1.62 -3.43
C SER A 333 -8.91 -0.54 -3.84
N SER A 334 -9.05 -0.26 -5.14
CA SER A 334 -10.07 0.65 -5.68
C SER A 334 -10.98 -0.06 -6.66
N GLU A 335 -12.23 0.42 -6.71
CA GLU A 335 -13.23 -0.03 -7.66
C GLU A 335 -12.74 0.18 -9.10
N GLN A 336 -12.78 -0.88 -9.91
CA GLN A 336 -12.50 -0.83 -11.34
C GLN A 336 -13.79 -1.12 -12.10
N GLU A 337 -13.92 -0.60 -13.33
CA GLU A 337 -15.10 -0.87 -14.17
C GLU A 337 -15.31 -2.37 -14.43
N TRP A 338 -14.24 -3.17 -14.39
CA TRP A 338 -14.24 -4.61 -14.65
C TRP A 338 -14.02 -5.49 -13.40
N ARG A 339 -13.87 -4.90 -12.21
CA ARG A 339 -13.60 -5.65 -10.98
C ARG A 339 -13.90 -4.82 -9.72
N PRO A 340 -14.59 -5.39 -8.71
CA PRO A 340 -14.78 -4.72 -7.41
C PRO A 340 -13.45 -4.55 -6.65
N ALA A 341 -13.38 -3.58 -5.74
CA ALA A 341 -12.21 -3.38 -4.89
C ALA A 341 -11.97 -4.59 -3.97
N TYR A 342 -10.72 -5.00 -3.83
CA TYR A 342 -10.31 -5.92 -2.76
C TYR A 342 -10.10 -5.12 -1.47
N ASP A 343 -10.19 -5.78 -0.31
CA ASP A 343 -9.71 -5.20 0.93
C ASP A 343 -8.17 -5.02 0.89
N ALA A 344 -7.65 -4.19 1.79
CA ALA A 344 -6.23 -3.84 1.80
C ALA A 344 -5.33 -5.04 2.08
N LEU A 345 -5.75 -5.95 2.97
CA LEU A 345 -4.95 -7.12 3.35
C LEU A 345 -4.83 -8.09 2.17
N THR A 346 -5.95 -8.39 1.51
CA THR A 346 -5.99 -9.19 0.28
C THR A 346 -5.18 -8.55 -0.84
N SER A 347 -5.27 -7.22 -1.01
CA SER A 347 -4.47 -6.49 -2.00
C SER A 347 -2.96 -6.68 -1.77
N MET A 348 -2.51 -6.61 -0.52
CA MET A 348 -1.10 -6.86 -0.17
C MET A 348 -0.70 -8.32 -0.46
N LYS A 349 -1.54 -9.30 -0.09
CA LYS A 349 -1.27 -10.72 -0.37
C LYS A 349 -1.13 -10.99 -1.88
N LEU A 350 -2.02 -10.41 -2.70
CA LEU A 350 -1.95 -10.53 -4.16
C LEU A 350 -0.67 -9.89 -4.76
N ILE A 351 -0.24 -8.74 -4.23
CA ILE A 351 1.04 -8.11 -4.64
C ILE A 351 2.21 -9.02 -4.30
N LEU A 352 2.24 -9.60 -3.09
CA LEU A 352 3.28 -10.55 -2.70
C LEU A 352 3.35 -11.70 -3.70
N ASN A 353 2.20 -12.32 -3.99
CA ASN A 353 2.05 -13.46 -4.88
C ASN A 353 2.47 -13.16 -6.33
N ASN A 354 2.32 -11.90 -6.78
CA ASN A 354 2.77 -11.44 -8.09
C ASN A 354 4.22 -10.91 -8.11
N SER A 355 4.89 -10.86 -6.97
CA SER A 355 6.11 -10.06 -6.82
C SER A 355 7.36 -10.65 -7.48
N PHE A 356 7.41 -11.96 -7.70
CA PHE A 356 8.61 -12.66 -8.18
C PHE A 356 9.14 -12.10 -9.50
N PHE A 357 8.25 -11.89 -10.49
CA PHE A 357 8.60 -11.29 -11.79
C PHE A 357 8.35 -9.78 -11.86
N SER A 358 7.66 -9.21 -10.86
CA SER A 358 7.14 -7.85 -10.92
C SER A 358 7.94 -6.84 -10.11
N TYR A 359 8.68 -7.24 -9.06
CA TYR A 359 9.38 -6.31 -8.19
C TYR A 359 10.69 -6.89 -7.67
N ASN A 360 11.73 -6.04 -7.57
CA ASN A 360 12.96 -6.41 -6.90
C ASN A 360 12.73 -6.62 -5.38
N GLU A 361 13.61 -7.38 -4.72
CA GLU A 361 13.43 -7.73 -3.31
C GLU A 361 13.38 -6.52 -2.40
N LYS A 362 14.24 -5.52 -2.68
CA LYS A 362 14.31 -4.29 -1.89
C LYS A 362 12.97 -3.59 -1.88
N ILE A 363 12.33 -3.38 -3.03
CA ILE A 363 11.05 -2.68 -3.16
C ILE A 363 9.94 -3.42 -2.42
N VAL A 364 9.88 -4.75 -2.53
CA VAL A 364 8.87 -5.53 -1.80
C VAL A 364 9.09 -5.45 -0.30
N ARG A 365 10.31 -5.68 0.16
CA ARG A 365 10.66 -5.57 1.58
C ARG A 365 10.30 -4.19 2.12
N ASP A 366 10.77 -3.15 1.46
CA ASP A 366 10.56 -1.76 1.84
C ASP A 366 9.05 -1.41 1.86
N PHE A 367 8.27 -1.89 0.88
CA PHE A 367 6.82 -1.71 0.86
C PHE A 367 6.14 -2.44 2.02
N PHE A 368 6.44 -3.71 2.25
CA PHE A 368 5.78 -4.48 3.31
C PHE A 368 6.21 -4.01 4.70
N ASP A 369 7.51 -3.78 4.92
CA ASP A 369 8.01 -3.41 6.23
C ASP A 369 7.65 -1.97 6.60
N LEU A 370 7.49 -1.05 5.64
CA LEU A 370 7.18 0.33 5.95
C LEU A 370 5.70 0.65 5.78
N MET A 371 5.01 0.04 4.81
CA MET A 371 3.65 0.43 4.45
C MET A 371 2.57 -0.55 4.88
N ALA A 372 2.85 -1.85 4.99
CA ALA A 372 1.81 -2.86 5.21
C ALA A 372 0.88 -2.52 6.38
N LEU A 373 1.44 -2.23 7.56
CA LEU A 373 0.67 -1.86 8.74
C LEU A 373 -0.16 -0.59 8.49
N SER A 374 0.45 0.45 7.94
CA SER A 374 -0.22 1.73 7.66
C SER A 374 -1.39 1.59 6.66
N LEU A 375 -1.23 0.73 5.65
CA LEU A 375 -2.23 0.53 4.61
C LEU A 375 -3.34 -0.44 5.04
N CYS A 376 -3.03 -1.38 5.94
CA CYS A 376 -3.94 -2.45 6.38
C CYS A 376 -4.51 -2.18 7.77
N GLU A 377 -4.77 -0.93 8.14
CA GLU A 377 -5.41 -0.58 9.42
C GLU A 377 -4.65 -1.14 10.65
N ASN A 378 -3.32 -1.09 10.59
CA ASN A 378 -2.41 -1.71 11.55
C ASN A 378 -2.65 -3.22 11.69
N GLN A 379 -2.98 -3.94 10.62
CA GLN A 379 -2.98 -5.40 10.60
C GLN A 379 -1.72 -5.92 9.90
N SER A 380 -1.13 -6.99 10.44
CA SER A 380 0.01 -7.64 9.82
C SER A 380 -0.43 -8.50 8.64
N VAL A 381 0.29 -8.40 7.52
CA VAL A 381 -0.03 -9.16 6.30
C VAL A 381 0.41 -10.62 6.43
N LEU A 382 1.56 -10.83 7.07
CA LEU A 382 2.10 -12.15 7.40
C LEU A 382 2.04 -12.36 8.91
N ASN A 383 1.72 -13.57 9.35
CA ASN A 383 1.59 -13.94 10.75
C ASN A 383 2.22 -15.31 11.05
N PRO A 384 2.67 -15.56 12.29
CA PRO A 384 3.03 -16.89 12.74
C PRO A 384 1.91 -17.91 12.48
N GLY A 385 2.27 -19.05 11.88
CA GLY A 385 1.35 -20.08 11.43
C GLY A 385 0.97 -20.01 9.96
N ASP A 386 1.21 -18.88 9.28
CA ASP A 386 0.91 -18.77 7.84
C ASP A 386 1.81 -19.67 7.01
N TYR A 387 1.25 -20.20 5.91
CA TYR A 387 1.98 -20.94 4.90
C TYR A 387 2.46 -20.01 3.80
N ILE A 388 3.74 -20.09 3.47
CA ILE A 388 4.36 -19.25 2.46
C ILE A 388 5.24 -20.07 1.52
N ILE A 389 5.59 -19.47 0.38
CA ILE A 389 6.61 -20.00 -0.52
C ILE A 389 7.76 -19.02 -0.58
N VAL A 390 8.95 -19.54 -0.34
CA VAL A 390 10.21 -18.82 -0.48
C VAL A 390 10.97 -19.32 -1.70
N VAL A 391 11.75 -18.42 -2.29
CA VAL A 391 12.66 -18.75 -3.38
C VAL A 391 14.10 -18.59 -2.96
N SER A 392 14.94 -19.50 -3.42
CA SER A 392 16.39 -19.39 -3.37
C SER A 392 16.99 -19.74 -4.73
N MET A 393 18.17 -19.18 -5.02
CA MET A 393 18.96 -19.53 -6.20
C MET A 393 20.22 -20.25 -5.76
N ASP A 394 20.52 -21.38 -6.39
CA ASP A 394 21.78 -22.09 -6.15
C ASP A 394 22.92 -21.53 -7.01
N SER A 395 24.13 -22.08 -6.81
CA SER A 395 25.33 -21.70 -7.56
C SER A 395 25.24 -21.96 -9.06
N GLN A 396 24.32 -22.82 -9.50
CA GLN A 396 24.03 -23.12 -10.90
C GLN A 396 22.92 -22.23 -11.48
N ARG A 397 22.48 -21.20 -10.74
CA ARG A 397 21.37 -20.29 -11.08
C ARG A 397 20.02 -21.00 -11.22
N LYS A 398 19.86 -22.19 -10.65
CA LYS A 398 18.55 -22.86 -10.60
C LYS A 398 17.75 -22.28 -9.45
N VAL A 399 16.50 -21.92 -9.75
CA VAL A 399 15.54 -21.40 -8.77
C VAL A 399 14.85 -22.56 -8.08
N HIS A 400 14.84 -22.55 -6.75
CA HIS A 400 14.15 -23.50 -5.90
C HIS A 400 12.98 -22.82 -5.21
N PHE A 401 11.83 -23.49 -5.20
CA PHE A 401 10.61 -23.02 -4.55
C PHE A 401 10.34 -23.91 -3.34
N GLU A 402 10.46 -23.35 -2.15
CA GLU A 402 10.36 -24.05 -0.89
C GLU A 402 9.11 -23.60 -0.14
N THR A 403 8.25 -24.54 0.24
CA THR A 403 7.07 -24.26 1.05
C THR A 403 7.48 -24.28 2.52
N CYS A 404 7.10 -23.23 3.26
CA CYS A 404 7.46 -23.02 4.65
C CYS A 404 6.24 -22.61 5.49
N VAL A 405 6.30 -22.86 6.80
CA VAL A 405 5.42 -22.22 7.79
C VAL A 405 6.20 -21.11 8.49
N ILE A 406 5.53 -20.00 8.78
CA ILE A 406 6.09 -18.93 9.61
C ILE A 406 6.08 -19.36 11.08
N LYS A 407 7.25 -19.38 11.72
CA LYS A 407 7.38 -19.69 13.15
C LYS A 407 7.28 -18.44 13.99
N GLU A 408 8.04 -17.42 13.62
CA GLU A 408 8.11 -16.15 14.34
C GLU A 408 8.32 -15.01 13.34
N ILE A 409 7.75 -13.86 13.66
CA ILE A 409 7.99 -12.60 12.96
C ILE A 409 8.61 -11.63 13.98
N TYR A 410 9.70 -11.00 13.57
CA TYR A 410 10.35 -9.95 14.34
C TYR A 410 10.01 -8.59 13.73
N ARG A 411 11.02 -7.74 13.54
CA ARG A 411 10.86 -6.38 13.00
C ARG A 411 10.34 -6.32 11.55
N HIS A 412 10.71 -7.29 10.72
CA HIS A 412 10.48 -7.28 9.27
C HIS A 412 9.56 -8.41 8.87
N GLN A 413 8.37 -8.10 8.34
CA GLN A 413 7.36 -9.11 7.99
C GLN A 413 7.88 -10.04 6.89
N THR A 414 8.68 -9.52 5.95
CA THR A 414 9.22 -10.33 4.84
C THR A 414 10.52 -11.06 5.18
N ARG A 415 11.04 -10.93 6.41
CA ARG A 415 12.22 -11.67 6.89
C ARG A 415 11.95 -12.46 8.18
N PRO A 416 10.96 -13.37 8.17
CA PRO A 416 10.57 -14.16 9.33
C PRO A 416 11.54 -15.32 9.65
N LEU A 417 11.33 -15.93 10.82
CA LEU A 417 11.83 -17.28 11.11
C LEU A 417 10.87 -18.32 10.51
N LEU A 418 11.40 -19.26 9.75
CA LEU A 418 10.65 -20.23 8.96
C LEU A 418 11.02 -21.65 9.31
N GLU A 419 10.06 -22.55 9.17
CA GLU A 419 10.29 -24.00 9.16
C GLU A 419 9.85 -24.55 7.81
N ARG A 420 10.75 -25.25 7.13
CA ARG A 420 10.49 -25.83 5.81
C ARG A 420 9.58 -27.03 5.92
N ILE A 421 8.55 -27.04 5.08
CA ILE A 421 7.59 -28.13 4.93
C ILE A 421 7.95 -28.99 3.71
N GLY A 422 8.39 -28.36 2.62
CA GLY A 422 8.66 -29.10 1.38
C GLY A 422 9.11 -28.25 0.21
N THR A 423 8.93 -28.78 -1.00
CA THR A 423 9.12 -28.10 -2.28
C THR A 423 7.89 -28.22 -3.14
N ILE A 424 7.68 -27.24 -4.02
CA ILE A 424 6.54 -27.21 -4.93
C ILE A 424 6.94 -26.58 -6.26
N ARG A 425 6.25 -26.89 -7.36
CA ARG A 425 6.52 -26.30 -8.68
C ARG A 425 5.53 -25.17 -8.98
N PRO A 426 6.01 -24.01 -9.46
CA PRO A 426 5.13 -22.92 -9.88
C PRO A 426 4.46 -23.24 -11.23
N LEU A 427 3.26 -22.71 -11.41
CA LEU A 427 2.56 -22.63 -12.69
C LEU A 427 2.82 -21.25 -13.28
N ILE A 428 3.66 -21.18 -14.32
CA ILE A 428 4.04 -19.91 -14.96
C ILE A 428 3.17 -19.69 -16.19
N THR A 429 2.58 -18.50 -16.31
CA THR A 429 1.82 -18.09 -17.49
C THR A 429 2.40 -16.84 -18.13
N ASN A 430 2.15 -16.69 -19.44
CA ASN A 430 2.50 -15.51 -20.20
C ASN A 430 1.32 -15.08 -21.09
N LYS A 431 0.35 -14.39 -20.49
CA LYS A 431 -0.79 -13.76 -21.20
C LYS A 431 -0.58 -12.25 -21.29
N GLY A 432 0.57 -11.84 -21.84
CA GLY A 432 0.98 -10.43 -21.97
C GLY A 432 1.89 -9.92 -20.85
N LYS A 433 1.86 -10.54 -19.66
CA LYS A 433 2.83 -10.37 -18.57
C LYS A 433 3.18 -11.76 -18.04
N ILE A 434 4.47 -12.04 -17.84
CA ILE A 434 4.93 -13.26 -17.18
C ILE A 434 4.62 -13.15 -15.69
N LYS A 435 3.92 -14.15 -15.15
CA LYS A 435 3.61 -14.25 -13.73
C LYS A 435 3.51 -15.70 -13.27
N ILE A 436 3.60 -15.89 -11.96
CA ILE A 436 3.18 -17.13 -11.32
C ILE A 436 1.65 -17.05 -11.19
N GLU A 437 0.92 -17.94 -11.84
CA GLU A 437 -0.54 -18.02 -11.72
C GLU A 437 -0.96 -18.75 -10.45
N GLY A 438 -0.12 -19.69 -9.99
CA GLY A 438 -0.31 -20.46 -8.78
C GLY A 438 0.76 -21.54 -8.69
N TYR A 439 0.50 -22.59 -7.92
CA TYR A 439 1.40 -23.72 -7.76
C TYR A 439 0.68 -25.04 -7.97
N ASP A 440 1.36 -26.02 -8.55
CA ASP A 440 0.79 -27.35 -8.79
C ASP A 440 0.76 -28.17 -7.49
N PRO A 441 -0.42 -28.44 -6.90
CA PRO A 441 -0.52 -29.19 -5.64
C PRO A 441 -0.03 -30.64 -5.76
N HIS A 442 -0.04 -31.22 -6.97
CA HIS A 442 0.45 -32.58 -7.22
C HIS A 442 1.97 -32.65 -7.27
N SER A 443 2.64 -31.52 -7.48
CA SER A 443 4.10 -31.44 -7.49
C SER A 443 4.73 -31.33 -6.09
N PHE A 444 3.91 -31.16 -5.05
CA PHE A 444 4.38 -30.97 -3.69
C PHE A 444 5.16 -32.18 -3.18
N ARG A 445 6.35 -31.94 -2.64
CA ARG A 445 7.21 -32.95 -2.02
C ARG A 445 7.59 -32.52 -0.62
N GLU A 446 7.11 -33.26 0.38
CA GLU A 446 7.40 -33.05 1.79
C GLU A 446 8.90 -33.21 2.09
N ASP A 447 9.45 -32.37 2.96
CA ASP A 447 10.78 -32.54 3.56
C ASP A 447 10.66 -32.87 5.05
N LYS A 448 10.89 -34.15 5.37
CA LYS A 448 10.81 -34.66 6.75
C LYS A 448 11.85 -34.07 7.70
N ARG A 449 12.91 -33.42 7.19
CA ARG A 449 13.97 -32.83 8.02
C ARG A 449 13.54 -31.54 8.72
N LYS A 450 12.45 -30.90 8.27
CA LYS A 450 11.89 -29.67 8.83
C LYS A 450 12.96 -28.61 9.15
N ALA A 451 13.79 -28.31 8.15
CA ALA A 451 14.88 -27.35 8.30
C ALA A 451 14.36 -25.97 8.71
N VAL A 452 15.03 -25.31 9.64
CA VAL A 452 14.69 -23.96 10.09
C VAL A 452 15.53 -22.94 9.34
N PHE A 453 14.89 -21.91 8.78
CA PHE A 453 15.54 -20.79 8.11
C PHE A 453 15.26 -19.50 8.86
N ASN A 454 16.31 -18.73 9.15
CA ASN A 454 16.15 -17.44 9.80
C ASN A 454 16.44 -16.34 8.78
N LEU A 455 15.40 -15.85 8.11
CA LEU A 455 15.57 -14.81 7.10
C LEU A 455 15.99 -13.48 7.72
N ASN A 456 15.78 -13.26 9.03
CA ASN A 456 16.29 -12.07 9.70
C ASN A 456 17.84 -11.99 9.65
N ASN A 457 18.52 -13.12 9.44
CA ASN A 457 19.93 -13.13 9.06
C ASN A 457 20.09 -12.60 7.62
N SER A 458 20.81 -11.50 7.45
CA SER A 458 21.06 -10.88 6.15
C SER A 458 21.78 -11.78 5.14
N MET A 459 22.44 -12.85 5.62
CA MET A 459 23.15 -13.81 4.78
C MET A 459 22.24 -14.91 4.21
N ASP A 460 21.00 -15.07 4.69
CA ASP A 460 20.06 -16.01 4.07
C ASP A 460 19.55 -15.41 2.75
N PRO A 461 19.78 -16.09 1.60
CA PRO A 461 19.39 -15.59 0.29
C PRO A 461 17.92 -15.81 -0.04
N ARG A 462 17.15 -16.45 0.86
CA ARG A 462 15.74 -16.74 0.64
C ARG A 462 14.89 -15.48 0.69
N ARG A 463 13.97 -15.40 -0.25
CA ARG A 463 12.97 -14.34 -0.32
C ARG A 463 11.56 -14.92 -0.25
N VAL A 464 10.71 -14.34 0.59
CA VAL A 464 9.27 -14.60 0.60
C VAL A 464 8.65 -14.01 -0.66
N ILE A 465 7.95 -14.82 -1.44
CA ILE A 465 7.34 -14.39 -2.71
C ILE A 465 5.88 -14.80 -2.87
N TYR A 466 5.34 -15.55 -1.90
CA TYR A 466 3.99 -16.05 -2.00
C TYR A 466 3.45 -16.39 -0.61
N ILE A 467 2.19 -16.08 -0.36
CA ILE A 467 1.41 -16.57 0.76
C ILE A 467 0.32 -17.50 0.25
N ILE A 468 0.25 -18.69 0.84
CA ILE A 468 -0.80 -19.67 0.58
C ILE A 468 -1.93 -19.34 1.54
N ASP A 469 -2.90 -18.59 1.06
CA ASP A 469 -4.02 -18.09 1.85
C ASP A 469 -5.25 -19.02 1.68
N PRO A 470 -5.95 -19.38 2.77
CA PRO A 470 -7.08 -20.31 2.70
C PRO A 470 -8.29 -19.75 1.94
N GLU A 471 -8.45 -18.42 1.85
CA GLU A 471 -9.55 -17.79 1.11
C GLU A 471 -9.20 -17.63 -0.38
N LEU A 472 -7.92 -17.34 -0.69
CA LEU A 472 -7.47 -17.17 -2.08
C LEU A 472 -7.20 -18.51 -2.78
N GLU A 473 -6.64 -19.49 -2.08
CA GLU A 473 -6.24 -20.79 -2.63
C GLU A 473 -6.53 -21.97 -1.68
N PRO A 474 -7.81 -22.26 -1.37
CA PRO A 474 -8.19 -23.27 -0.38
C PRO A 474 -7.58 -24.65 -0.67
N ASN A 475 -7.58 -25.08 -1.93
CA ASN A 475 -7.07 -26.40 -2.33
C ASN A 475 -5.56 -26.58 -2.05
N LEU A 476 -4.77 -25.53 -2.30
CA LEU A 476 -3.32 -25.57 -2.03
C LEU A 476 -3.07 -25.50 -0.53
N PHE A 477 -3.81 -24.64 0.18
CA PHE A 477 -3.75 -24.51 1.63
C PHE A 477 -4.00 -25.84 2.33
N GLU A 478 -5.14 -26.49 2.04
CA GLU A 478 -5.50 -27.78 2.64
C GLU A 478 -4.43 -28.85 2.39
N LYS A 479 -3.87 -28.89 1.18
CA LYS A 479 -2.83 -29.85 0.83
C LYS A 479 -1.57 -29.63 1.66
N VAL A 480 -1.13 -28.38 1.82
CA VAL A 480 0.05 -28.05 2.62
C VAL A 480 -0.20 -28.29 4.11
N ASP A 481 -1.37 -27.89 4.62
CA ASP A 481 -1.76 -28.04 6.02
C ASP A 481 -1.81 -29.53 6.44
N GLN A 482 -2.42 -30.40 5.61
CA GLN A 482 -2.47 -31.84 5.84
C GLN A 482 -1.07 -32.46 5.96
N ASN A 483 -0.14 -32.07 5.07
CA ASN A 483 1.23 -32.58 5.10
C ASN A 483 2.04 -32.01 6.28
N PHE A 484 1.73 -30.80 6.73
CA PHE A 484 2.43 -30.18 7.85
C PHE A 484 1.98 -30.71 9.21
N ARG A 485 0.66 -30.74 9.47
CA ARG A 485 0.05 -31.14 10.75
C ARG A 485 -0.12 -32.65 10.89
N GLY A 486 0.01 -33.40 9.80
CA GLY A 486 -0.06 -34.87 9.83
C GLY A 486 -1.45 -35.43 10.15
N THR A 487 -2.52 -34.65 9.98
CA THR A 487 -3.90 -35.05 10.30
C THR A 487 -4.83 -34.87 9.10
N ALA A 488 -5.65 -35.88 8.83
CA ALA A 488 -6.76 -35.88 7.85
C ALA A 488 -7.70 -34.68 8.07
N PRO A 489 -8.41 -34.19 7.04
CA PRO A 489 -9.18 -32.94 7.10
C PRO A 489 -10.18 -32.98 8.25
N ARG A 490 -10.24 -31.87 9.02
CA ARG A 490 -11.34 -31.63 9.97
C ARG A 490 -12.61 -31.52 9.16
N SER A 491 -13.41 -32.59 9.17
CA SER A 491 -14.80 -32.55 8.76
C SER A 491 -15.49 -31.43 9.54
N VAL A 492 -16.09 -30.51 8.78
CA VAL A 492 -16.98 -29.47 9.26
C VAL A 492 -18.09 -30.09 10.11
N ALA A 493 -18.29 -29.57 11.31
CA ALA A 493 -19.50 -29.74 12.11
C ALA A 493 -19.89 -28.37 12.67
#